data_AF-A0A1F3ZC86-F1
#
_entry.id   AF-A0A1F3ZC86-F1
#
_cell.length_a   1.000
_cell.length_b   1.000
_cell.length_c   1.000
_cell.angle_alpha   90.00
_cell.angle_beta   90.00
_cell.angle_gamma   90.00
#
_symmetry.space_group_name_H-M   'P 1'
#
loop_
_entity.id
_entity.type
_entity.pdbx_description
1 polymer ?
#
loop_
_entity_poly.entity_id
_entity_poly.type
_entity_poly.pdbx_seq_one_letter_code
_entity_poly.pdbx_strand_id
1 'polypeptide(L)'
;MSQYALRLPNSLMEHVKKLSRQDRVSMNQFMLSAIAEKASAVATEEYFKSRAARADMARARAVLQKIQRLGNPPLPQDEMPTPAPAARRRTRRSVGMGSE
;
A
#
# COMPACT_ATOMS: atom_id res chain seq x y z
N MET A 1 23.94 -12.23 25.21
CA MET A 1 22.89 -11.24 24.95
C MET A 1 23.25 -9.95 25.66
N SER A 2 23.19 -8.80 25.00
CA SER A 2 23.35 -7.50 25.67
C SER A 2 22.04 -7.12 26.37
N GLN A 3 22.12 -6.66 27.61
CA GLN A 3 20.96 -6.17 28.36
C GLN A 3 20.89 -4.65 28.25
N TYR A 4 19.75 -4.13 27.77
CA TYR A 4 19.52 -2.70 27.64
C TYR A 4 18.38 -2.27 28.57
N ALA A 5 18.67 -1.38 29.51
CA ALA A 5 17.67 -0.87 30.44
C ALA A 5 16.89 0.28 29.81
N LEU A 6 15.67 0.00 29.36
CA LEU A 6 14.76 1.00 28.77
C LEU A 6 13.84 1.60 29.83
N ARG A 7 13.72 2.93 29.87
CA ARG A 7 12.71 3.62 30.68
C ARG A 7 11.54 4.02 29.79
N LEU A 8 10.33 3.60 30.16
CA LEU A 8 9.09 3.90 29.44
C LEU A 8 8.19 4.78 30.31
N PRO A 9 7.42 5.71 29.72
CA PRO A 9 6.33 6.38 30.43
C PRO A 9 5.33 5.37 31.02
N ASN A 10 4.76 5.66 32.19
CA ASN A 10 3.84 4.75 32.89
C ASN A 10 2.65 4.31 32.01
N SER A 11 2.06 5.24 31.26
CA SER A 11 0.94 4.95 30.36
C SER A 11 1.31 3.91 29.29
N LEU A 12 2.52 3.99 28.74
CA LEU A 12 3.03 3.05 27.74
C LEU A 12 3.34 1.69 28.38
N MET A 13 3.92 1.68 29.59
CA MET A 13 4.19 0.46 30.32
C MET A 13 2.90 -0.35 30.60
N GLU A 14 1.84 0.32 31.05
CA GLU A 14 0.54 -0.33 31.28
C GLU A 14 -0.08 -0.84 29.97
N HIS A 15 0.09 -0.11 28.87
CA HIS A 15 -0.40 -0.54 27.56
C HIS A 15 0.33 -1.80 27.08
N VAL A 16 1.67 -1.83 27.16
CA VAL A 16 2.49 -3.00 26.80
C VAL A 16 2.11 -4.21 27.65
N LYS A 17 1.90 -4.00 28.96
CA LYS A 17 1.47 -5.07 29.87
C LYS A 17 0.10 -5.64 29.52
N LYS A 18 -0.83 -4.79 29.08
CA LYS A 18 -2.15 -5.24 28.60
C LYS A 18 -2.02 -6.09 27.33
N LEU A 19 -1.26 -5.60 26.34
CA LEU A 19 -1.04 -6.30 25.08
C LEU A 19 -0.33 -7.65 25.29
N SER A 20 0.74 -7.68 26.09
CA SER A 20 1.48 -8.93 26.35
C SER A 20 0.61 -9.98 27.03
N ARG A 21 -0.33 -9.58 27.89
CA ARG A 21 -1.32 -10.49 28.51
C ARG A 21 -2.32 -11.03 27.50
N GLN A 22 -2.79 -10.20 26.56
CA GLN A 22 -3.69 -10.63 25.49
C GLN A 22 -3.02 -11.68 24.59
N ASP A 23 -1.74 -11.45 24.27
CA ASP A 23 -0.93 -12.34 23.44
C ASP A 23 -0.35 -13.54 24.21
N ARG A 24 -0.58 -13.61 25.53
CA ARG A 24 -0.09 -14.66 26.44
C ARG A 24 1.44 -14.83 26.42
N VAL A 25 2.18 -13.74 26.28
CA VAL A 25 3.64 -13.71 26.31
C VAL A 25 4.16 -12.81 27.43
N SER A 26 5.43 -13.00 27.80
CA SER A 26 6.08 -12.06 28.73
C SER A 26 6.23 -10.68 28.07
N MET A 27 6.24 -9.61 28.88
CA MET A 27 6.46 -8.26 28.37
C MET A 27 7.79 -8.12 27.63
N ASN A 28 8.83 -8.81 28.09
CA ASN A 28 10.14 -8.79 27.42
C ASN A 28 10.05 -9.41 26.02
N GLN A 29 9.40 -10.58 25.88
CA GLN A 29 9.20 -11.20 24.58
C GLN A 29 8.35 -10.33 23.65
N PHE A 30 7.28 -9.73 24.17
CA PHE A 30 6.45 -8.79 23.42
C PHE A 30 7.25 -7.58 22.92
N MET A 31 8.07 -6.96 23.78
CA MET A 31 8.91 -5.83 23.38
C MET A 31 9.96 -6.25 22.34
N LEU A 32 10.58 -7.41 22.51
CA LEU A 32 11.55 -7.93 21.54
C LEU A 32 10.91 -8.19 20.17
N SER A 33 9.71 -8.79 20.13
CA SER A 33 9.00 -9.01 18.87
C SER A 33 8.61 -7.69 18.21
N ALA A 34 8.09 -6.73 18.98
CA ALA A 34 7.72 -5.41 18.46
C ALA A 34 8.94 -4.64 17.91
N ILE A 35 10.10 -4.73 18.57
CA ILE A 35 11.35 -4.14 18.08
C ILE A 35 11.78 -4.81 16.78
N ALA A 36 11.76 -6.15 16.72
CA ALA A 36 12.12 -6.89 15.52
C ALA A 36 11.19 -6.57 14.35
N GLU A 37 9.89 -6.45 14.59
CA GLU A 37 8.89 -6.08 13.60
C GLU A 37 9.12 -4.65 13.09
N LYS A 38 9.30 -3.68 13.99
CA LYS A 38 9.58 -2.29 13.60
C LYS A 38 10.87 -2.18 12.78
N ALA A 39 11.94 -2.86 13.22
CA ALA A 39 13.20 -2.88 12.49
C ALA A 39 13.05 -3.49 11.10
N SER A 40 12.31 -4.60 10.98
CA SER A 40 12.04 -5.26 9.70
C SER A 40 11.22 -4.38 8.77
N ALA A 41 10.21 -3.68 9.29
CA ALA A 41 9.39 -2.75 8.50
C ALA A 41 10.24 -1.59 7.94
N VAL A 42 11.06 -0.97 8.78
CA VAL A 42 11.97 0.13 8.37
C VAL A 42 12.99 -0.36 7.34
N ALA A 43 13.62 -1.52 7.57
CA ALA A 43 14.60 -2.08 6.64
C ALA A 43 13.96 -2.44 5.28
N THR A 44 12.73 -2.97 5.31
CA THR A 44 11.98 -3.34 4.09
C THR A 44 11.60 -2.11 3.27
N GLU A 45 11.18 -1.03 3.92
CA GLU A 45 10.91 0.24 3.25
C GLU A 45 12.15 0.75 2.50
N GLU A 46 13.31 0.75 3.15
CA GLU A 46 14.57 1.18 2.55
C GLU A 46 15.00 0.28 1.38
N TYR A 47 14.81 -1.03 1.52
CA TYR A 47 15.05 -1.98 0.44
C TYR A 47 14.21 -1.65 -0.80
N PHE A 48 12.90 -1.40 -0.64
CA PHE A 48 12.06 -1.07 -1.78
C PHE A 48 12.43 0.27 -2.42
N LYS A 49 12.78 1.29 -1.63
CA LYS A 49 13.27 2.58 -2.16
C LYS A 49 14.53 2.40 -3.01
N SER A 50 15.55 1.71 -2.47
CA SER A 50 16.81 1.47 -3.19
C SER A 50 16.64 0.58 -4.43
N ARG A 51 15.68 -0.35 -4.40
CA ARG A 51 15.32 -1.15 -5.58
C ARG A 51 14.58 -0.32 -6.63
N ALA A 52 13.61 0.49 -6.22
CA ALA A 52 12.84 1.35 -7.12
C ALA A 52 13.72 2.39 -7.81
N ALA A 53 14.72 2.94 -7.12
CA ALA A 53 15.69 3.88 -7.69
C ALA A 53 16.50 3.29 -8.88
N ARG A 54 16.63 1.97 -8.94
CA ARG A 54 17.32 1.25 -10.03
C ARG A 54 16.36 0.73 -11.11
N ALA A 55 15.07 1.01 -11.00
CA ALA A 55 14.07 0.48 -11.92
C ALA A 55 14.07 1.26 -13.24
N ASP A 56 14.05 0.53 -14.36
CA ASP A 56 13.78 1.08 -15.68
C ASP A 56 12.30 0.88 -16.03
N MET A 57 11.52 1.96 -15.87
CA MET A 57 10.09 1.95 -16.15
C MET A 57 9.77 1.76 -17.63
N ALA A 58 10.65 2.20 -18.54
CA ALA A 58 10.45 2.02 -19.97
C ALA A 58 10.61 0.54 -20.33
N ARG A 59 11.64 -0.12 -19.81
CA ARG A 59 11.84 -1.57 -19.97
C ARG A 59 10.68 -2.36 -19.37
N ALA A 60 10.23 -1.99 -18.17
CA ALA A 60 9.07 -2.64 -17.54
C ALA A 60 7.81 -2.53 -18.41
N ARG A 61 7.50 -1.33 -18.92
CA ARG A 61 6.36 -1.12 -19.82
C ARG A 61 6.50 -1.89 -21.13
N ALA A 62 7.71 -1.96 -21.71
CA ALA A 62 7.96 -2.73 -22.92
C ALA A 62 7.69 -4.23 -22.72
N VAL A 63 8.03 -4.78 -21.55
CA VAL A 63 7.69 -6.18 -21.20
C VAL A 63 6.17 -6.35 -21.09
N LEU A 64 5.47 -5.47 -20.38
CA LEU A 64 4.01 -5.54 -20.24
C LEU A 64 3.27 -5.45 -21.59
N GLN A 65 3.76 -4.61 -22.51
CA GLN A 65 3.20 -4.50 -23.86
C GLN A 65 3.31 -5.82 -24.66
N LYS A 66 4.31 -6.67 -24.38
CA LYS A 66 4.38 -7.99 -25.04
C LYS A 66 3.19 -8.87 -24.68
N ILE A 67 2.73 -8.81 -23.43
CA ILE A 67 1.56 -9.58 -22.97
C ILE A 67 0.31 -9.08 -23.71
N GLN A 68 0.13 -7.76 -23.81
CA GLN A 68 -1.00 -7.19 -24.56
C GLN A 68 -1.01 -7.62 -26.04
N ARG A 69 0.16 -7.70 -26.67
CA ARG A 69 0.29 -8.16 -28.07
C ARG A 69 -0.12 -9.62 -28.28
N LEU A 70 -0.03 -10.47 -27.25
CA LEU A 70 -0.48 -11.86 -27.34
C LEU A 70 -2.01 -11.97 -27.41
N GLY A 71 -2.74 -10.93 -27.01
CA GLY A 71 -4.20 -10.86 -27.15
C GLY A 71 -4.99 -11.83 -26.27
N ASN A 72 -4.33 -12.47 -25.29
CA ASN A 72 -5.02 -13.35 -24.35
C ASN A 72 -6.04 -12.54 -23.54
N PRO A 73 -7.29 -13.02 -23.42
CA PRO A 73 -8.25 -12.37 -22.55
C PRO A 73 -7.77 -12.45 -21.09
N PRO A 74 -8.20 -11.52 -20.23
CA PRO A 74 -8.04 -11.69 -18.78
C PRO A 74 -8.65 -13.01 -18.34
N LEU A 75 -8.13 -13.57 -17.25
CA LEU A 75 -8.77 -14.71 -16.60
C LEU A 75 -10.14 -14.28 -16.05
N PRO A 76 -11.09 -15.21 -15.87
CA PRO A 76 -12.32 -14.91 -15.16
C PRO A 76 -12.01 -14.26 -13.80
N GLN A 77 -12.65 -13.13 -13.50
CA GLN A 77 -12.46 -12.27 -12.31
C GLN A 77 -11.24 -11.33 -12.34
N ASP A 78 -10.38 -11.41 -13.35
CA ASP A 78 -9.32 -10.42 -13.62
C ASP A 78 -9.80 -9.34 -14.60
N GLU A 79 -11.08 -9.32 -14.96
CA GLU A 79 -11.64 -8.28 -15.81
C GLU A 79 -11.61 -6.93 -15.08
N MET A 80 -11.19 -5.89 -15.79
CA MET A 80 -11.34 -4.53 -15.30
C MET A 80 -12.83 -4.24 -15.05
N PRO A 81 -13.20 -3.56 -13.95
CA PRO A 81 -14.56 -3.09 -13.76
C PRO A 81 -14.99 -2.27 -14.97
N THR A 82 -16.15 -2.59 -15.55
CA THR A 82 -16.65 -1.87 -16.72
C THR A 82 -16.70 -0.38 -16.38
N PRO A 83 -15.99 0.50 -17.11
CA PRO A 83 -16.04 1.93 -16.84
C PRO A 83 -17.50 2.39 -17.01
N ALA A 84 -18.01 3.13 -16.02
CA ALA A 84 -19.34 3.72 -16.09
C ALA A 84 -19.51 4.48 -17.42
N PRO A 85 -20.68 4.39 -18.09
CA PRO A 85 -20.87 5.04 -19.38
C PRO A 85 -20.58 6.53 -19.22
N ALA A 86 -19.59 7.02 -19.99
CA ALA A 86 -19.17 8.40 -20.00
C ALA A 86 -20.42 9.29 -20.07
N ALA A 87 -20.66 10.09 -19.02
CA ALA A 87 -21.78 11.01 -18.96
C ALA A 87 -21.74 11.82 -20.25
N ARG A 88 -22.72 11.59 -21.15
CA ARG A 88 -22.92 12.35 -22.38
C ARG A 88 -22.72 13.80 -21.99
N ARG A 89 -21.65 14.44 -22.48
CA ARG A 89 -21.52 15.90 -22.46
C ARG A 89 -22.78 16.38 -23.16
N ARG A 90 -23.78 16.79 -22.38
CA ARG A 90 -24.95 17.52 -22.87
C ARG A 90 -24.34 18.72 -23.56
N THR A 91 -24.25 18.67 -24.87
CA THR A 91 -24.13 19.86 -25.69
C THR A 91 -25.24 20.77 -25.17
N ARG A 92 -24.86 21.88 -24.54
CA ARG A 92 -25.79 22.96 -24.22
C ARG A 92 -26.37 23.36 -25.56
N ARG A 93 -27.55 22.81 -25.85
CA ARG A 93 -28.43 23.20 -26.93
C ARG A 93 -28.63 24.70 -26.73
N SER A 94 -28.01 25.51 -27.57
CA SER A 94 -28.25 26.94 -27.68
C SER A 94 -29.72 27.11 -28.05
N VAL A 95 -30.56 27.28 -27.04
CA VAL A 95 -31.95 27.69 -27.19
C VAL A 95 -31.96 29.22 -27.14
N GLY A 96 -32.22 29.81 -28.30
CA GLY A 96 -32.92 31.08 -28.47
C GLY A 96 -32.19 32.35 -28.03
N MET A 97 -31.79 33.16 -29.01
CA MET A 97 -32.01 34.60 -28.89
C MET A 97 -32.55 35.08 -30.25
N GLY A 98 -33.83 35.47 -30.23
CA GLY A 98 -34.49 36.12 -31.36
C GLY A 98 -34.23 37.62 -31.34
N SER A 99 -34.18 38.18 -32.55
CA SER A 99 -34.26 39.59 -32.96
C SER A 99 -33.71 39.58 -34.39
N GLU A 100 -34.44 39.86 -35.48
CA GLU A 100 -35.65 40.65 -35.74
C GLU A 100 -36.44 40.02 -36.90
#